data_AF-A0A0C3PST6-F1
#
_entry.id   AF-A0A0C3PST6-F1
#
_cell.length_a   1.000
_cell.length_b   1.000
_cell.length_c   1.000
_cell.angle_alpha   90.00
_cell.angle_beta   90.00
_cell.angle_gamma   90.00
#
_symmetry.space_group_name_H-M   'P 1'
#
loop_
_entity.id
_entity.type
_entity.pdbx_description
1 polymer ?
#
loop_
_entity_poly.entity_id
_entity_poly.type
_entity_poly.pdbx_seq_one_letter_code
_entity_poly.pdbx_strand_id
1 'polypeptide(L)'
;MSLVNAFHSHAHNRLCQLDNPTAYVKGLRLKDLKGCERAFSKSNALAPSTQYTSIFHRRQAIACYFEHNDELKVYANLTKFLLNNYKQALDLLSNGCVTLKWLMHELGVSDPATFKLWLDKEHEYLRSLLCKPVEETLQMEYWQ
;
A
#
# COMPACT_ATOMS: atom_id res chain seq x y z
N MET A 1 13.56 -5.46 -5.25
CA MET A 1 12.09 -5.41 -5.11
C MET A 1 11.77 -4.53 -3.92
N SER A 2 11.34 -3.28 -4.14
CA SER A 2 10.93 -2.38 -3.04
C SER A 2 9.45 -2.56 -2.82
N LEU A 3 9.06 -3.04 -1.65
CA LEU A 3 7.67 -3.23 -1.29
C LEU A 3 7.07 -1.87 -0.91
N VAL A 4 6.38 -1.23 -1.86
CA VAL A 4 5.77 0.10 -1.64
C VAL A 4 4.46 -0.08 -0.87
N ASN A 5 4.21 0.79 0.11
CA ASN A 5 2.95 0.77 0.84
C ASN A 5 1.78 1.12 -0.10
N ALA A 6 0.57 0.67 0.23
CA ALA A 6 -0.62 0.98 -0.56
C ALA A 6 -1.02 2.48 -0.55
N PHE A 7 -0.23 3.35 0.07
CA PHE A 7 -0.53 4.79 0.22
C PHE A 7 -0.34 5.61 -1.03
N HIS A 8 0.18 5.01 -2.08
CA HIS A 8 0.21 5.62 -3.39
C HIS A 8 -0.41 4.71 -4.43
N SER A 9 -1.26 3.72 -4.07
CA SER A 9 -1.94 2.97 -5.13
C SER A 9 -2.69 3.96 -6.04
N HIS A 10 -3.58 4.78 -5.51
CA HIS A 10 -4.28 5.80 -6.32
C HIS A 10 -3.39 6.92 -6.91
N ALA A 11 -2.21 7.19 -6.34
CA ALA A 11 -1.31 8.24 -6.83
C ALA A 11 -0.24 7.73 -7.83
N HIS A 12 -0.01 6.42 -7.87
CA HIS A 12 0.84 5.77 -8.86
C HIS A 12 0.01 5.36 -10.07
N ASN A 13 0.66 5.38 -11.24
CA ASN A 13 0.06 4.79 -12.43
C ASN A 13 -0.31 3.32 -12.16
N ARG A 14 -1.38 2.85 -12.81
CA ARG A 14 -1.92 1.51 -12.57
C ARG A 14 -0.87 0.43 -12.81
N LEU A 15 0.01 0.63 -13.80
CA LEU A 15 1.09 -0.30 -14.12
C LEU A 15 2.07 -0.53 -12.95
N CYS A 16 2.51 0.53 -12.26
CA CYS A 16 3.38 0.42 -11.08
C CYS A 16 2.68 -0.32 -9.91
N GLN A 17 1.36 -0.18 -9.78
CA GLN A 17 0.59 -0.93 -8.78
C GLN A 17 0.59 -2.43 -9.07
N LEU A 18 0.51 -2.81 -10.34
CA LEU A 18 0.54 -4.21 -10.78
C LEU A 18 1.93 -4.83 -10.65
N ASP A 19 2.99 -4.02 -10.67
CA ASP A 19 4.38 -4.46 -10.42
C ASP A 19 4.69 -4.66 -8.93
N ASN A 20 4.06 -3.89 -8.04
CA ASN A 20 4.28 -3.96 -6.60
C ASN A 20 3.00 -4.29 -5.79
N PRO A 21 2.21 -5.30 -6.19
CA PRO A 21 0.89 -5.50 -5.62
C PRO A 21 1.01 -6.12 -4.23
N THR A 22 0.78 -5.31 -3.20
CA THR A 22 0.83 -5.74 -1.80
C THR A 22 -0.05 -6.97 -1.54
N ALA A 23 -1.20 -7.07 -2.21
CA ALA A 23 -2.13 -8.20 -2.07
C ALA A 23 -1.59 -9.54 -2.64
N TYR A 24 -0.66 -9.51 -3.59
CA TYR A 24 -0.16 -10.70 -4.28
C TYR A 24 1.29 -11.07 -3.88
N VAL A 25 1.95 -10.24 -3.06
CA VAL A 25 3.27 -10.59 -2.48
C VAL A 25 3.09 -11.68 -1.42
N LYS A 26 3.52 -12.90 -1.76
CA LYS A 26 3.56 -14.01 -0.82
C LYS A 26 4.40 -13.63 0.40
N GLY A 27 3.83 -13.79 1.59
CA GLY A 27 4.49 -13.46 2.86
C GLY A 27 4.15 -12.08 3.43
N LEU A 28 3.48 -11.20 2.68
CA LEU A 28 3.05 -9.91 3.22
C LEU A 28 1.94 -10.03 4.28
N ARG A 29 1.12 -11.09 4.17
CA ARG A 29 0.07 -11.46 5.13
C ARG A 29 -0.88 -10.27 5.43
N LEU A 30 -1.25 -10.09 6.69
CA LEU A 30 -2.19 -9.07 7.19
C LEU A 30 -1.56 -7.68 7.36
N LYS A 31 -0.34 -7.45 6.86
CA LYS A 31 0.35 -6.18 7.06
C LYS A 31 -0.21 -5.14 6.10
N ASP A 32 -0.83 -4.10 6.65
CA ASP A 32 -1.39 -2.98 5.88
C ASP A 32 -0.33 -2.05 5.26
N LEU A 33 0.94 -2.17 5.70
CA LEU A 33 2.08 -1.31 5.35
C LEU A 33 1.84 0.19 5.61
N LYS A 34 0.84 0.53 6.44
CA LYS A 34 0.45 1.91 6.77
C LYS A 34 1.23 2.48 7.96
N GLY A 35 2.13 1.70 8.55
CA GLY A 35 2.88 2.08 9.75
C GLY A 35 3.65 3.40 9.59
N CYS A 36 4.47 3.50 8.53
CA CYS A 36 5.26 4.70 8.26
C CYS A 36 4.39 5.91 7.96
N GLU A 37 3.32 5.74 7.18
CA GLU A 37 2.47 6.86 6.78
C GLU A 37 1.67 7.41 7.98
N ARG A 38 1.12 6.54 8.84
CA ARG A 38 0.55 6.96 10.14
C ARG A 38 1.58 7.67 11.03
N ALA A 39 2.84 7.21 11.04
CA ALA A 39 3.89 7.83 11.84
C ALA A 39 4.25 9.25 11.32
N PHE A 40 4.49 9.40 10.02
CA PHE A 40 4.81 10.69 9.41
C PHE A 40 3.63 11.66 9.46
N SER A 41 2.41 11.20 9.21
CA SER A 41 1.21 12.02 9.32
C SER A 41 1.06 12.61 10.73
N LYS A 42 1.26 11.80 11.78
CA LYS A 42 1.25 12.29 13.16
C LYS A 42 2.40 13.26 13.45
N SER A 43 3.57 13.05 12.85
CA SER A 43 4.75 13.92 13.05
C SER A 43 4.56 15.33 12.50
N ASN A 44 3.61 15.55 11.59
CA ASN A 44 3.26 16.89 11.08
C ASN A 44 2.84 17.85 12.20
N ALA A 45 2.40 17.35 13.36
CA ALA A 45 2.11 18.17 14.53
C ALA A 45 3.35 18.94 15.04
N LEU A 46 4.57 18.53 14.69
CA LEU A 46 5.81 19.24 15.00
C LEU A 46 6.09 20.42 14.07
N ALA A 47 5.41 20.53 12.93
CA ALA A 47 5.73 21.55 11.93
C ALA A 47 5.69 22.98 12.51
N PRO A 48 4.66 23.40 13.29
CA PRO A 48 4.61 24.75 13.84
C PRO A 48 5.76 25.04 14.83
N SER A 49 6.08 24.08 15.71
CA SER A 49 7.10 24.27 16.76
C SER A 49 8.51 24.21 16.21
N THR A 50 8.73 23.58 15.06
CA THR A 50 10.07 23.40 14.47
C THR A 50 10.40 24.40 13.35
N GLN A 51 9.40 25.12 12.84
CA GLN A 51 9.54 26.02 11.68
C GLN A 51 10.63 27.08 11.88
N TYR A 52 10.66 27.73 13.03
CA TYR A 52 11.59 28.85 13.32
C TYR A 52 12.71 28.48 14.30
N THR A 53 12.89 27.19 14.60
CA THR A 53 13.93 26.72 15.53
C THR A 53 15.27 26.55 14.84
N SER A 54 16.36 26.66 15.61
CA SER A 54 17.70 26.31 15.13
C SER A 54 17.75 24.85 14.70
N ILE A 55 18.73 24.50 13.84
CA ILE A 55 18.92 23.13 13.35
C ILE A 55 19.04 22.14 14.52
N PHE A 56 19.75 22.53 15.58
CA PHE A 56 19.92 21.71 16.77
C PHE A 56 18.59 21.44 17.47
N HIS A 57 17.81 22.47 17.80
CA HIS A 57 16.54 22.31 18.50
C HIS A 57 15.47 21.62 17.65
N ARG A 58 15.48 21.84 16.32
CA ARG A 58 14.63 21.09 15.39
C ARG A 58 14.90 19.58 15.48
N ARG A 59 16.18 19.18 15.39
CA ARG A 59 16.58 17.75 15.50
C ARG A 59 16.21 17.17 16.86
N GLN A 60 16.45 17.93 17.93
CA GLN A 60 16.09 17.54 19.29
C GLN A 60 14.58 17.32 19.44
N ALA A 61 13.76 18.24 18.95
CA ALA A 61 12.30 18.14 19.01
C ALA A 61 11.77 16.93 18.23
N ILE A 62 12.32 16.67 17.04
CA ILE A 62 11.97 15.49 16.24
C ILE A 62 12.35 14.20 16.97
N ALA A 63 13.57 14.11 17.51
CA ALA A 63 14.03 12.93 18.23
C ALA A 63 13.16 12.64 19.47
N CYS A 64 12.95 13.66 20.32
CA CYS A 64 12.13 13.56 21.53
C CYS A 64 10.69 13.16 21.20
N TYR A 65 10.11 13.69 20.12
CA TYR A 65 8.77 13.28 19.68
C TYR A 65 8.69 11.80 19.34
N PHE A 66 9.66 11.26 18.58
CA PHE A 66 9.63 9.86 18.18
C PHE A 66 9.89 8.93 19.36
N GLU A 67 10.80 9.29 20.26
CA GLU A 67 11.05 8.57 21.53
C GLU A 67 9.76 8.50 22.37
N HIS A 68 9.14 9.66 22.62
CA HIS A 68 7.89 9.74 23.37
C HIS A 68 6.73 8.97 22.71
N ASN A 69 6.61 9.07 21.37
CA ASN A 69 5.59 8.33 20.64
C ASN A 69 5.83 6.82 20.69
N ASP A 70 7.08 6.37 20.68
CA ASP A 70 7.41 4.94 20.79
C ASP A 70 6.99 4.39 22.15
N GLU A 71 7.40 5.06 23.23
CA GLU A 71 7.10 4.65 24.61
C GLU A 71 5.60 4.68 24.92
N LEU A 72 4.92 5.80 24.63
CA LEU A 72 3.54 5.99 25.06
C LEU A 72 2.51 5.38 24.11
N LYS A 73 2.81 5.31 22.81
CA LYS A 73 1.82 4.89 21.80
C LYS A 73 2.20 3.60 21.12
N VAL A 74 3.41 3.45 20.61
CA VAL A 74 3.77 2.26 19.81
C VAL A 74 3.82 1.04 20.71
N TYR A 75 4.62 1.10 21.78
CA TYR A 75 4.81 -0.01 22.70
C TYR A 75 3.49 -0.41 23.38
N ALA A 76 2.74 0.56 23.91
CA ALA A 76 1.46 0.32 24.55
C ALA A 76 0.42 -0.36 23.62
N ASN A 77 0.43 -0.03 22.32
CA ASN A 77 -0.51 -0.62 21.35
C ASN A 77 0.00 -1.91 20.71
N LEU A 78 1.26 -2.28 20.90
CA LEU A 78 1.89 -3.43 20.23
C LEU A 78 1.17 -4.74 20.56
N THR A 79 0.87 -4.98 21.83
CA THR A 79 0.17 -6.20 22.27
C THR A 79 -1.21 -6.32 21.64
N LYS A 80 -1.97 -5.21 21.59
CA LYS A 80 -3.30 -5.18 20.96
C LYS A 80 -3.20 -5.42 19.46
N PHE A 81 -2.21 -4.82 18.80
CA PHE A 81 -1.95 -5.04 17.37
C PHE A 81 -1.64 -6.51 17.07
N LEU A 82 -0.72 -7.13 17.82
CA LEU A 82 -0.37 -8.54 17.66
C LEU A 82 -1.57 -9.47 17.90
N LEU A 83 -2.32 -9.24 18.98
CA LEU A 83 -3.50 -10.03 19.30
C LEU A 83 -4.58 -9.93 18.22
N ASN A 84 -4.85 -8.73 17.72
CA ASN A 84 -5.84 -8.52 16.66
C ASN A 84 -5.42 -9.20 15.36
N ASN A 85 -4.15 -9.09 14.97
CA ASN A 85 -3.63 -9.78 13.80
C ASN A 85 -3.69 -11.30 13.94
N TYR A 86 -3.42 -11.81 15.15
CA TYR A 86 -3.55 -13.25 15.43
C TYR A 86 -5.00 -13.73 15.26
N LYS A 87 -5.97 -13.01 15.84
CA LYS A 87 -7.39 -13.31 15.68
C LYS A 87 -7.84 -13.26 14.22
N GLN A 88 -7.43 -12.23 13.48
CA GLN A 88 -7.71 -12.13 12.05
C GLN A 88 -7.09 -13.29 11.25
N ALA A 89 -5.88 -13.74 11.62
CA ALA A 89 -5.26 -14.89 10.96
C ALA A 89 -6.03 -16.18 11.23
N LEU A 90 -6.51 -16.40 12.46
CA LEU A 90 -7.34 -17.55 12.79
C LEU A 90 -8.67 -17.54 12.02
N ASP A 91 -9.34 -16.38 11.97
CA ASP A 91 -10.57 -16.20 11.21
C ASP A 91 -10.38 -16.45 9.71
N LEU A 92 -9.27 -15.95 9.14
CA LEU A 92 -8.93 -16.20 7.75
C LEU A 92 -8.67 -17.70 7.48
N LEU A 93 -8.05 -18.40 8.43
CA LEU A 93 -7.82 -19.85 8.31
C LEU A 93 -9.12 -20.66 8.42
N SER A 94 -10.06 -20.25 9.28
CA SER A 94 -11.33 -20.95 9.46
C SER A 94 -12.32 -20.66 8.33
N ASN A 95 -12.46 -19.38 7.96
CA ASN A 95 -13.56 -18.90 7.13
C ASN A 95 -13.09 -18.51 5.72
N GLY A 96 -11.81 -18.19 5.52
CA GLY A 96 -11.31 -17.62 4.27
C GLY A 96 -11.59 -18.48 3.03
N CYS A 97 -11.41 -19.80 3.12
CA CYS A 97 -11.71 -20.71 2.01
C CYS A 97 -13.21 -20.76 1.67
N VAL A 98 -14.08 -20.69 2.67
CA VAL A 98 -15.54 -20.72 2.49
C VAL A 98 -16.00 -19.42 1.88
N THR A 99 -15.58 -18.28 2.45
CA THR A 99 -15.88 -16.94 1.96
C THR A 99 -15.40 -16.76 0.53
N LEU A 100 -14.17 -17.19 0.21
CA LEU A 100 -13.63 -17.08 -1.14
C LEU A 100 -14.45 -17.89 -2.15
N LYS A 101 -14.79 -19.15 -1.83
CA LYS A 101 -15.62 -19.99 -2.71
C LYS A 101 -17.01 -19.41 -2.95
N TRP A 102 -17.64 -18.88 -1.90
CA TRP A 102 -18.95 -18.26 -2.00
C TRP A 102 -18.92 -16.99 -2.88
N LEU A 103 -17.96 -16.09 -2.66
CA LEU A 103 -17.76 -14.88 -3.48
C LEU A 103 -17.45 -15.23 -4.94
N MET A 104 -16.60 -16.24 -5.16
CA MET A 104 -16.29 -16.73 -6.49
C MET A 104 -17.55 -17.22 -7.21
N HIS A 105 -18.40 -17.98 -6.53
CA HIS A 105 -19.67 -18.42 -7.10
C HIS A 105 -20.61 -17.24 -7.42
N GLU A 106 -20.76 -16.29 -6.48
CA GLU A 106 -21.59 -15.10 -6.68
C GLU A 106 -21.14 -14.26 -7.89
N LEU A 107 -19.82 -14.15 -8.10
CA LEU A 107 -19.21 -13.40 -9.20
C LEU A 107 -19.03 -14.23 -10.49
N GLY A 108 -19.48 -15.49 -10.51
CA GLY A 108 -19.35 -16.37 -11.69
C GLY A 108 -17.91 -16.79 -12.01
N VAL A 109 -17.01 -16.78 -11.04
CA VAL A 109 -15.60 -17.20 -11.18
C VAL A 109 -15.44 -18.65 -10.74
N SER A 110 -15.06 -19.53 -11.67
CA SER A 110 -14.96 -20.97 -11.36
C SER A 110 -13.58 -21.40 -10.83
N ASP A 111 -12.50 -20.76 -11.28
CA ASP A 111 -11.12 -21.17 -10.97
C ASP A 111 -10.34 -20.03 -10.30
N PRO A 112 -9.73 -20.22 -9.12
CA PRO A 112 -8.88 -19.20 -8.49
C PRO A 112 -7.67 -18.80 -9.33
N ALA A 113 -7.17 -19.65 -10.25
CA ALA A 113 -6.07 -19.28 -11.14
C ALA A 113 -6.43 -18.11 -12.08
N THR A 114 -7.74 -17.88 -12.29
CA THR A 114 -8.27 -16.76 -13.07
C THR A 114 -7.81 -15.41 -12.52
N PHE A 115 -7.64 -15.25 -11.21
CA PHE A 115 -7.17 -13.99 -10.62
C PHE A 115 -5.78 -13.61 -11.10
N LYS A 116 -4.87 -14.58 -11.18
CA LYS A 116 -3.51 -14.35 -11.70
C LYS A 116 -3.53 -14.06 -13.20
N LEU A 117 -4.34 -14.80 -13.95
CA LEU A 117 -4.52 -14.57 -15.38
C LEU A 117 -5.03 -13.16 -15.68
N TRP A 118 -6.02 -12.67 -14.93
CA TRP A 118 -6.52 -11.30 -15.09
C TRP A 118 -5.47 -10.25 -14.75
N LEU A 119 -4.68 -10.48 -13.71
CA LEU A 119 -3.59 -9.59 -13.33
C LEU A 119 -2.51 -9.51 -14.43
N ASP A 120 -2.14 -10.65 -15.02
CA ASP A 120 -1.16 -10.70 -16.12
C ASP A 120 -1.71 -10.02 -17.39
N LYS A 121 -2.99 -10.24 -17.73
CA LYS A 121 -3.66 -9.57 -18.87
C LYS A 121 -3.76 -8.07 -18.70
N GLU A 122 -4.12 -7.61 -17.50
CA GLU A 122 -4.18 -6.17 -17.20
C GLU A 122 -2.80 -5.53 -17.34
N HIS A 123 -1.76 -6.23 -16.89
CA HIS A 123 -0.36 -5.80 -17.03
C HIS A 123 0.05 -5.63 -18.49
N GLU A 124 -0.21 -6.66 -19.31
CA GLU A 124 0.09 -6.66 -20.74
C GLU A 124 -0.65 -5.55 -21.49
N TYR A 125 -1.94 -5.37 -21.21
CA TYR A 125 -2.75 -4.29 -21.77
C TYR A 125 -2.21 -2.90 -21.43
N LEU A 126 -1.86 -2.66 -20.16
CA LEU A 126 -1.32 -1.35 -19.76
C LEU A 126 0.08 -1.09 -20.31
N ARG A 127 0.89 -2.14 -20.53
CA ARG A 127 2.19 -2.01 -21.21
C ARG A 127 2.02 -1.64 -22.67
N SER A 128 1.06 -2.22 -23.39
CA SER A 128 0.85 -1.90 -24.81
C SER A 128 0.44 -0.45 -25.02
N LEU A 129 -0.30 0.14 -24.07
CA LEU A 129 -0.68 1.56 -24.08
C LEU A 129 0.46 2.56 -23.85
N LEU A 130 1.64 2.12 -23.36
CA LEU A 130 2.81 3.00 -23.26
C LEU A 130 3.39 3.37 -24.63
N CYS A 131 3.13 2.55 -25.65
CA CYS A 131 3.51 2.85 -27.02
C CYS A 131 2.35 3.61 -27.69
N LYS A 132 2.50 4.93 -27.85
CA LYS A 132 1.49 5.71 -28.58
C LYS A 132 1.38 5.18 -30.02
N PRO A 133 0.16 5.07 -30.58
CA PRO A 133 -0.01 4.84 -32.00
C PRO A 133 0.74 5.90 -32.80
N VAL A 134 1.39 5.49 -33.88
CA VAL A 134 2.18 6.38 -34.74
C VAL A 134 1.29 7.51 -35.27
N GLU A 135 0.05 7.21 -35.67
CA GLU A 135 -0.95 8.21 -36.09
C GLU A 135 -1.25 9.28 -35.03
N GLU A 136 -1.44 8.92 -33.75
CA GLU A 136 -1.76 9.89 -32.70
C GLU A 136 -0.56 10.78 -32.36
N THR A 137 0.65 10.22 -32.45
CA THR A 137 1.91 10.95 -32.23
C THR A 137 2.14 11.96 -33.37
N LEU A 138 1.91 11.53 -34.62
CA LEU A 138 1.98 12.38 -35.81
C LEU A 138 0.95 13.52 -35.77
N GLN A 139 -0.28 13.27 -35.34
CA GLN A 139 -1.28 14.34 -35.20
C GLN A 139 -0.93 15.32 -34.07
N MET A 140 -0.38 14.87 -32.94
CA MET A 140 0.08 15.79 -31.89
C MET A 140 1.28 16.64 -32.35
N GLU A 141 2.21 16.09 -33.12
CA GLU A 141 3.36 16.81 -33.68
C GLU A 141 2.95 17.81 -34.77
N TYR A 142 1.93 17.49 -35.58
CA TYR A 142 1.43 18.38 -36.63
C TYR A 142 0.61 19.58 -36.12
N TRP A 143 0.15 19.53 -34.87
CA TRP A 143 -0.68 20.58 -34.25
C TRP A 143 0.12 21.46 -33.27
N GLN A 144 1.45 21.36 -33.25
CA GLN A 144 2.37 22.32 -32.63
C GLN A 144 2.81 23.39 -33.63
#